data_AF-A0A849K403-F1
#
_entry.id   AF-A0A849K403-F1
#
_cell.length_a   1.000
_cell.length_b   1.000
_cell.length_c   1.000
_cell.angle_alpha   90.00
_cell.angle_beta   90.00
_cell.angle_gamma   90.00
#
_symmetry.space_group_name_H-M   'P 1'
#
loop_
_entity.id
_entity.type
_entity.pdbx_description
1 polymer ?
#
loop_
_entity_poly.entity_id
_entity_poly.type
_entity_poly.pdbx_seq_one_letter_code
_entity_poly.pdbx_strand_id
1 'polypeptide(L)'
;MQRVGAEGWPHGREQSFKMVQGGLLRDRLLLGVQRSTIQPSHLWTLAGELGMPPAGQELLAQHWERANAVFLATEESDAARMYKVYLEFWDEARRAVRSGARCAQLLHLGVKWSSARPGHHEEARYMVHPLLGLRDIQRRMADGYPAQSPGAGLELARAIVRRAAMRSPQAAFLYLEASEAGNPRRSFDINLYKSGLRVGEVAAELRSLAQHFGIAAGDIEEQLQQLGELALGHISGGCDRRGAEFLSVYAEIAPLPDAA
;
A
#
# COMPACT_ATOMS: atom_id res chain seq x y z
N MET A 1 10.81 11.48 8.37
CA MET A 1 10.17 10.51 9.28
C MET A 1 10.92 10.28 10.60
N GLN A 2 12.19 10.70 10.75
CA GLN A 2 12.89 10.69 12.05
C GLN A 2 12.07 11.33 13.19
N ARG A 3 11.20 12.32 12.88
CA ARG A 3 10.26 12.91 13.84
C ARG A 3 9.20 11.96 14.40
N VAL A 4 8.64 11.03 13.62
CA VAL A 4 7.67 10.04 14.16
C VAL A 4 8.35 9.12 15.17
N GLY A 5 9.62 8.77 14.92
CA GLY A 5 10.46 8.09 15.92
C GLY A 5 10.76 8.97 17.13
N ALA A 6 10.87 10.29 16.95
CA ALA A 6 11.09 11.26 18.04
C ALA A 6 9.84 11.50 18.90
N GLU A 7 8.64 11.32 18.35
CA GLU A 7 7.37 11.35 19.11
C GLU A 7 7.24 10.15 20.08
N GLY A 8 8.06 9.11 19.91
CA GLY A 8 8.11 7.95 20.80
C GLY A 8 6.90 7.02 20.70
N TRP A 9 6.06 7.15 19.66
CA TRP A 9 4.90 6.28 19.49
C TRP A 9 5.32 4.84 19.16
N PRO A 10 4.76 3.83 19.84
CA PRO A 10 4.89 2.44 19.41
C PRO A 10 4.34 2.29 17.98
N HIS A 11 5.17 1.83 17.06
CA HIS A 11 4.82 1.83 15.64
C HIS A 11 5.32 0.60 14.90
N GLY A 12 4.55 0.18 13.90
CA GLY A 12 4.98 -0.73 12.86
C GLY A 12 5.71 0.02 11.76
N ARG A 13 6.56 -0.68 11.02
CA ARG A 13 7.34 -0.12 9.93
C ARG A 13 7.38 -1.07 8.75
N GLU A 14 7.05 -0.54 7.58
CA GLU A 14 7.25 -1.21 6.31
C GLU A 14 8.13 -0.36 5.41
N GLN A 15 8.98 -1.04 4.64
CA GLN A 15 9.71 -0.46 3.54
C GLN A 15 9.18 -1.04 2.23
N SER A 16 9.14 -0.22 1.19
CA SER A 16 8.65 -0.68 -0.11
C SER A 16 9.46 -0.10 -1.25
N PHE A 17 9.37 -0.73 -2.40
CA PHE A 17 9.80 -0.14 -3.65
C PHE A 17 8.67 -0.19 -4.67
N LYS A 18 8.69 0.72 -5.64
CA LYS A 18 7.74 0.77 -6.75
C LYS A 18 8.48 0.76 -8.06
N MET A 19 8.20 -0.26 -8.87
CA MET A 19 8.65 -0.38 -10.25
C MET A 19 7.68 0.36 -11.16
N VAL A 20 8.23 1.22 -12.00
CA VAL A 20 7.53 1.99 -13.05
C VAL A 20 8.39 1.98 -14.30
N GLN A 21 7.83 2.39 -15.44
CA GLN A 21 8.60 2.45 -16.68
C GLN A 21 9.87 3.29 -16.53
N GLY A 22 11.02 2.68 -16.81
CA GLY A 22 12.35 3.27 -16.79
C GLY A 22 12.94 3.50 -15.40
N GLY A 23 12.30 3.05 -14.31
CA GLY A 23 12.82 3.38 -12.99
C GLY A 23 12.19 2.68 -11.79
N LEU A 24 12.86 2.88 -10.65
CA LEU A 24 12.55 2.25 -9.38
C LEU A 24 12.50 3.33 -8.28
N LEU A 25 11.35 3.48 -7.63
CA LEU A 25 11.20 4.34 -6.45
C LEU A 25 11.48 3.52 -5.20
N ARG A 26 12.63 3.77 -4.54
CA ARG A 26 13.15 2.96 -3.42
C ARG A 26 12.81 3.53 -2.05
N ASP A 27 12.79 4.85 -1.93
CA ASP A 27 12.61 5.55 -0.66
C ASP A 27 11.12 5.72 -0.32
N ARG A 28 10.48 4.59 -0.05
CA ARG A 28 9.08 4.51 0.33
C ARG A 28 8.95 3.85 1.70
N LEU A 29 8.57 4.66 2.67
CA LEU A 29 8.43 4.28 4.07
C LEU A 29 6.98 4.43 4.49
N LEU A 30 6.48 3.43 5.22
CA LEU A 30 5.17 3.45 5.87
C LEU A 30 5.37 3.18 7.36
N LEU A 31 4.80 4.05 8.20
CA LEU A 31 4.74 3.86 9.64
C LEU A 31 3.29 3.71 10.05
N GLY A 32 2.96 2.60 10.69
CA GLY A 32 1.64 2.36 11.27
C GLY A 32 1.67 2.63 12.76
N VAL A 33 0.62 3.27 13.29
CA VAL A 33 0.46 3.53 14.73
C VAL A 33 -0.98 3.26 15.12
N GLN A 34 -1.19 2.67 16.30
CA GLN A 34 -2.53 2.49 16.85
C GLN A 34 -3.16 3.86 17.14
N ARG A 35 -4.41 4.06 16.73
CA ARG A 35 -5.10 5.34 16.98
C ARG A 35 -5.17 5.64 18.48
N SER A 36 -5.36 4.61 19.31
CA SER A 36 -5.47 4.73 20.76
C SER A 36 -4.19 5.26 21.44
N THR A 37 -3.03 5.18 20.79
CA THR A 37 -1.75 5.65 21.35
C THR A 37 -1.39 7.06 20.92
N ILE A 38 -2.19 7.69 20.03
CA ILE A 38 -1.94 9.04 19.51
C ILE A 38 -3.03 10.00 19.95
N GLN A 39 -2.63 11.17 20.44
CA GLN A 39 -3.53 12.31 20.56
C GLN A 39 -3.75 12.94 19.17
N PRO A 40 -5.00 13.14 18.72
CA PRO A 40 -5.28 13.61 17.36
C PRO A 40 -4.59 14.94 17.05
N SER A 41 -4.55 15.85 18.04
CA SER A 41 -3.87 17.14 17.94
C SER A 41 -2.42 17.02 17.50
N HIS A 42 -1.67 16.04 18.03
CA HIS A 42 -0.27 15.85 17.66
C HIS A 42 -0.12 15.40 16.21
N LEU A 43 -1.01 14.51 15.74
CA LEU A 43 -1.05 14.10 14.34
C LEU A 43 -1.34 15.28 13.42
N TRP A 44 -2.31 16.14 13.78
CA TRP A 44 -2.68 17.31 12.98
C TRP A 44 -1.56 18.34 12.94
N THR A 45 -0.88 18.59 14.06
CA THR A 45 0.31 19.43 14.12
C THR A 45 1.39 18.90 13.18
N LEU A 46 1.75 17.62 13.30
CA LEU A 46 2.76 17.00 12.44
C LEU A 46 2.37 17.05 10.95
N ALA A 47 1.12 16.72 10.62
CA ALA A 47 0.62 16.75 9.26
C ALA A 47 0.63 18.18 8.68
N GLY A 48 0.26 19.17 9.48
CA GLY A 48 0.30 20.59 9.12
C GLY A 48 1.72 21.10 8.88
N GLU A 49 2.67 20.75 9.74
CA GLU A 49 4.10 21.07 9.55
C GLU A 49 4.67 20.45 8.26
N LEU A 50 4.17 19.27 7.86
CA LEU A 50 4.52 18.62 6.61
C LEU A 50 3.76 19.18 5.40
N GLY A 51 2.95 20.23 5.60
CA GLY A 51 2.25 20.94 4.54
C GLY A 51 0.92 20.32 4.10
N MET A 52 0.29 19.47 4.94
CA MET A 52 -1.04 18.95 4.64
C MET A 52 -2.05 20.11 4.58
N PRO A 53 -2.82 20.26 3.47
CA PRO A 53 -3.86 21.29 3.38
C PRO A 53 -4.95 21.14 4.45
N PRO A 54 -5.52 22.24 4.97
CA PRO A 54 -6.58 22.18 6.00
C PRO A 54 -7.76 21.28 5.64
N ALA A 55 -8.22 21.32 4.39
CA ALA A 55 -9.29 20.47 3.90
C ALA A 55 -8.97 18.96 4.03
N GLY A 56 -7.71 18.57 3.89
CA GLY A 56 -7.27 17.20 4.12
C GLY A 56 -7.30 16.82 5.61
N GLN A 57 -6.94 17.74 6.49
CA GLN A 57 -7.04 17.53 7.95
C GLN A 57 -8.50 17.41 8.38
N GLU A 58 -9.38 18.27 7.86
CA GLU A 58 -10.82 18.23 8.12
C GLU A 58 -11.42 16.89 7.70
N LEU A 59 -11.06 16.39 6.51
CA LEU A 59 -11.49 15.08 6.03
C LEU A 59 -11.08 13.96 6.99
N LEU A 60 -9.81 13.92 7.42
CA LEU A 60 -9.34 12.90 8.35
C LEU A 60 -10.01 13.03 9.72
N ALA A 61 -10.19 14.26 10.23
CA ALA A 61 -10.83 14.52 11.51
C ALA A 61 -12.28 14.02 11.56
N GLN A 62 -13.04 14.18 10.47
CA GLN A 62 -14.41 13.67 10.35
C GLN A 62 -14.51 12.14 10.49
N HIS A 63 -13.43 11.42 10.19
CA HIS A 63 -13.38 9.96 10.21
C HIS A 63 -12.55 9.39 11.37
N TRP A 64 -11.96 10.24 12.20
CA TRP A 64 -10.99 9.86 13.23
C TRP A 64 -11.54 8.83 14.23
N GLU A 65 -12.73 9.08 14.79
CA GLU A 65 -13.32 8.23 15.84
C GLU A 65 -13.61 6.80 15.39
N ARG A 66 -13.72 6.59 14.07
CA ARG A 66 -13.98 5.28 13.47
C ARG A 66 -12.69 4.48 13.24
N ALA A 67 -11.54 5.14 13.26
CA ALA A 67 -10.28 4.52 12.89
C ALA A 67 -9.72 3.63 14.01
N ASN A 68 -9.05 2.55 13.61
CA ASN A 68 -8.29 1.66 14.47
C ASN A 68 -6.83 2.08 14.54
N ALA A 69 -6.26 2.39 13.38
CA ALA A 69 -4.86 2.75 13.22
C ALA A 69 -4.71 3.90 12.21
N VAL A 70 -3.56 4.56 12.30
CA VAL A 70 -3.13 5.64 11.42
C VAL A 70 -1.84 5.21 10.76
N PHE A 71 -1.74 5.41 9.46
CA PHE A 71 -0.52 5.15 8.71
C PHE A 71 0.01 6.43 8.08
N LEU A 72 1.25 6.76 8.40
CA LEU A 72 2.01 7.85 7.81
C LEU A 72 2.90 7.26 6.72
N ALA A 73 2.89 7.83 5.51
CA ALA A 73 3.74 7.37 4.43
C ALA A 73 4.50 8.50 3.76
N THR A 74 5.72 8.21 3.34
CA THR A 74 6.49 9.08 2.45
C THR A 74 6.91 8.32 1.21
N GLU A 75 6.91 9.02 0.09
CA GLU A 75 7.44 8.53 -1.18
C GLU A 75 8.27 9.66 -1.79
N GLU A 76 9.56 9.40 -1.98
CA GLU A 76 10.49 10.35 -2.56
C GLU A 76 10.74 10.04 -4.03
N SER A 77 10.79 11.11 -4.82
CA SER A 77 11.19 11.11 -6.22
C SER A 77 12.10 12.30 -6.45
N ASP A 78 12.88 12.29 -7.54
CA ASP A 78 13.82 13.36 -7.88
C ASP A 78 13.16 14.76 -7.95
N ALA A 79 11.86 14.82 -8.27
CA ALA A 79 11.15 16.07 -8.48
C ALA A 79 10.40 16.58 -7.23
N ALA A 80 9.91 15.68 -6.38
CA ALA A 80 9.07 16.05 -5.24
C ALA A 80 8.99 14.93 -4.20
N ARG A 81 8.71 15.34 -2.95
CA ARG A 81 8.33 14.42 -1.89
C ARG A 81 6.81 14.37 -1.76
N MET A 82 6.28 13.16 -1.75
CA MET A 82 4.87 12.88 -1.49
C MET A 82 4.71 12.41 -0.06
N TYR A 83 3.70 12.95 0.60
CA TYR A 83 3.30 12.57 1.95
C TYR A 83 1.87 12.04 1.92
N LYS A 84 1.59 11.08 2.79
CA LYS A 84 0.29 10.41 2.85
C LYS A 84 -0.05 10.12 4.31
N VAL A 85 -1.32 10.30 4.65
CA VAL A 85 -1.91 9.81 5.91
C VAL A 85 -3.08 8.92 5.55
N TYR A 86 -3.15 7.73 6.15
CA TYR A 86 -4.28 6.83 6.02
C TYR A 86 -4.89 6.52 7.38
N LEU A 87 -6.21 6.51 7.44
CA LEU A 87 -6.98 5.95 8.54
C LEU A 87 -7.42 4.54 8.15
N GLU A 88 -7.25 3.58 9.06
CA GLU A 88 -7.72 2.20 8.90
C GLU A 88 -9.00 1.95 9.69
N PHE A 89 -9.96 1.25 9.09
CA PHE A 89 -11.26 0.89 9.67
C PHE A 89 -11.44 -0.62 9.81
N TRP A 90 -10.38 -1.34 10.21
CA TRP A 90 -10.34 -2.80 10.26
C TRP A 90 -11.48 -3.42 11.05
N ASP A 91 -11.82 -2.86 12.22
CA ASP A 91 -12.89 -3.41 13.05
C ASP A 91 -14.27 -3.27 12.42
N GLU A 92 -14.54 -2.15 11.73
CA GLU A 92 -15.78 -1.97 10.99
C GLU A 92 -15.89 -2.99 9.86
N ALA A 93 -14.85 -3.12 9.04
CA ALA A 93 -14.80 -4.09 7.95
C ALA A 93 -14.97 -5.53 8.48
N ARG A 94 -14.26 -5.88 9.56
CA ARG A 94 -14.36 -7.20 10.19
C ARG A 94 -15.75 -7.47 10.75
N ARG A 95 -16.38 -6.50 11.42
CA ARG A 95 -17.76 -6.62 11.92
C ARG A 95 -18.73 -6.86 10.77
N ALA A 96 -18.64 -6.09 9.70
CA ALA A 96 -19.50 -6.23 8.52
C ALA A 96 -19.38 -7.64 7.90
N VAL A 97 -18.16 -8.16 7.73
CA VAL A 97 -17.94 -9.51 7.20
C VAL A 97 -18.51 -10.59 8.12
N ARG A 98 -18.32 -10.45 9.43
CA ARG A 98 -18.87 -11.36 10.45
C ARG A 98 -20.41 -11.33 10.48
N SER A 99 -21.02 -10.17 10.22
CA SER A 99 -22.48 -10.04 10.09
C SER A 99 -23.01 -10.49 8.72
N GLY A 100 -22.17 -11.07 7.86
CA GLY A 100 -22.57 -11.66 6.59
C GLY A 100 -22.36 -10.78 5.36
N ALA A 101 -21.75 -9.59 5.48
CA ALA A 101 -21.45 -8.77 4.31
C ALA A 101 -20.54 -9.52 3.33
N ARG A 102 -20.87 -9.39 2.05
CA ARG A 102 -20.10 -9.93 0.91
C ARG A 102 -19.65 -8.84 -0.06
N CYS A 103 -20.20 -7.63 0.07
CA CYS A 103 -19.78 -6.47 -0.72
C CYS A 103 -18.52 -5.82 -0.14
N ALA A 104 -17.85 -5.02 -0.96
CA ALA A 104 -16.64 -4.32 -0.59
C ALA A 104 -16.87 -3.36 0.59
N GLN A 105 -15.93 -3.33 1.53
CA GLN A 105 -15.96 -2.46 2.71
C GLN A 105 -14.81 -1.45 2.64
N LEU A 106 -15.01 -0.24 3.14
CA LEU A 106 -13.91 0.72 3.24
C LEU A 106 -12.93 0.21 4.31
N LEU A 107 -11.69 -0.04 3.91
CA LEU A 107 -10.62 -0.44 4.83
C LEU A 107 -9.69 0.71 5.15
N HIS A 108 -9.28 1.50 4.14
CA HIS A 108 -8.48 2.70 4.38
C HIS A 108 -9.06 3.93 3.67
N LEU A 109 -9.00 5.07 4.35
CA LEU A 109 -9.21 6.41 3.78
C LEU A 109 -7.89 7.16 3.89
N GLY A 110 -7.40 7.69 2.77
CA GLY A 110 -6.12 8.35 2.66
C GLY A 110 -6.22 9.79 2.16
N VAL A 111 -5.35 10.64 2.68
CA VAL A 111 -5.05 11.96 2.13
C VAL A 111 -3.60 11.95 1.65
N LYS A 112 -3.38 12.32 0.39
CA LYS A 112 -2.05 12.41 -0.25
C LYS A 112 -1.79 13.85 -0.68
N TRP A 113 -0.60 14.37 -0.39
CA TRP A 113 -0.20 15.70 -0.83
C TRP A 113 1.27 15.71 -1.24
N SER A 114 1.65 16.76 -1.96
CA SER A 114 3.00 16.93 -2.52
C SER A 114 3.60 18.23 -2.07
N SER A 115 4.89 18.21 -1.73
CA SER A 115 5.64 19.45 -1.49
C SER A 115 5.67 20.38 -2.72
N ALA A 116 5.52 19.83 -3.92
CA ALA A 116 5.52 20.59 -5.18
C ALA A 116 4.18 21.23 -5.53
N ARG A 117 3.08 20.88 -4.83
CA ARG A 117 1.74 21.44 -5.08
C ARG A 117 1.07 21.86 -3.76
N PRO A 118 1.54 22.95 -3.13
CA PRO A 118 0.98 23.43 -1.86
C PRO A 118 -0.53 23.69 -1.98
N GLY A 119 -1.28 23.42 -0.91
CA GLY A 119 -2.73 23.62 -0.86
C GLY A 119 -3.58 22.55 -1.57
N HIS A 120 -2.96 21.65 -2.34
CA HIS A 120 -3.66 20.55 -3.01
C HIS A 120 -3.49 19.22 -2.27
N HIS A 121 -4.58 18.46 -2.19
CA HIS A 121 -4.55 17.08 -1.72
C HIS A 121 -5.39 16.18 -2.63
N GLU A 122 -5.09 14.88 -2.59
CA GLU A 122 -5.81 13.82 -3.29
C GLU A 122 -6.41 12.89 -2.22
N GLU A 123 -7.71 12.64 -2.27
CA GLU A 123 -8.37 11.62 -1.46
C GLU A 123 -8.20 10.26 -2.11
N ALA A 124 -7.81 9.25 -1.33
CA ALA A 124 -7.69 7.86 -1.74
C ALA A 124 -8.57 6.95 -0.87
N ARG A 125 -9.28 6.02 -1.49
CA ARG A 125 -10.13 5.04 -0.79
C ARG A 125 -9.67 3.63 -1.14
N TYR A 126 -9.53 2.79 -0.13
CA TYR A 126 -9.10 1.40 -0.28
C TYR A 126 -10.24 0.51 0.18
N MET A 127 -10.84 -0.21 -0.77
CA MET A 127 -12.00 -1.04 -0.54
C MET A 127 -11.56 -2.50 -0.44
N VAL A 128 -11.72 -3.12 0.73
CA VAL A 128 -11.45 -4.55 0.92
C VAL A 128 -12.62 -5.38 0.38
N HIS A 129 -12.31 -6.39 -0.43
CA HIS A 129 -13.29 -7.36 -0.93
C HIS A 129 -13.16 -8.65 -0.14
N PRO A 130 -14.15 -8.98 0.71
CA PRO A 130 -14.01 -10.09 1.64
C PRO A 130 -14.20 -11.45 0.97
N LEU A 131 -13.55 -12.47 1.52
CA LEU A 131 -13.76 -13.89 1.20
C LEU A 131 -13.53 -14.26 -0.28
N LEU A 132 -12.67 -13.52 -0.98
CA LEU A 132 -12.30 -13.89 -2.35
C LEU A 132 -11.40 -15.12 -2.35
N GLY A 133 -11.71 -16.08 -3.22
CA GLY A 133 -10.79 -17.16 -3.57
C GLY A 133 -9.71 -16.69 -4.55
N LEU A 134 -8.65 -17.47 -4.70
CA LEU A 134 -7.52 -17.16 -5.60
C LEU A 134 -7.97 -16.80 -7.03
N ARG A 135 -8.91 -17.59 -7.59
CA ARG A 135 -9.43 -17.36 -8.95
C ARG A 135 -10.10 -15.99 -9.08
N ASP A 136 -10.87 -15.59 -8.07
CA ASP A 136 -11.54 -14.30 -8.05
C ASP A 136 -10.53 -13.17 -7.90
N ILE A 137 -9.57 -13.30 -6.98
CA ILE A 137 -8.45 -12.34 -6.83
C ILE A 137 -7.75 -12.14 -8.17
N GLN A 138 -7.34 -13.21 -8.84
CA GLN A 138 -6.66 -13.12 -10.13
C GLN A 138 -7.48 -12.44 -11.23
N ARG A 139 -8.79 -12.71 -11.28
CA ARG A 139 -9.71 -12.04 -12.21
C ARG A 139 -9.76 -10.54 -11.91
N ARG A 140 -10.00 -10.18 -10.65
CA ARG A 140 -10.14 -8.79 -10.20
C ARG A 140 -8.86 -7.97 -10.39
N MET A 141 -7.67 -8.57 -10.22
CA MET A 141 -6.39 -7.91 -10.52
C MET A 141 -6.34 -7.33 -11.95
N ALA A 142 -7.00 -7.98 -12.92
CA ALA A 142 -7.02 -7.49 -14.30
C ALA A 142 -7.82 -6.20 -14.47
N ASP A 143 -8.81 -5.92 -13.60
CA ASP A 143 -9.62 -4.69 -13.65
C ASP A 143 -8.77 -3.42 -13.38
N GLY A 144 -7.60 -3.61 -12.76
CA GLY A 144 -6.58 -2.58 -12.55
C GLY A 144 -5.76 -2.23 -13.80
N TYR A 145 -5.90 -2.98 -14.89
CA TYR A 145 -5.17 -2.78 -16.14
C TYR A 145 -6.13 -2.47 -17.31
N PRO A 146 -5.69 -1.73 -18.34
CA PRO A 146 -6.46 -1.51 -19.55
C PRO A 146 -6.74 -2.84 -20.26
N ALA A 147 -7.99 -3.02 -20.72
CA ALA A 147 -8.42 -4.25 -21.43
C ALA A 147 -7.61 -4.57 -22.70
N GLN A 148 -6.93 -3.56 -23.27
CA GLN A 148 -6.14 -3.67 -24.50
C GLN A 148 -4.68 -4.07 -24.26
N SER A 149 -4.25 -4.18 -22.99
CA SER A 149 -2.91 -4.62 -22.64
C SER A 149 -2.92 -5.26 -21.24
N PRO A 150 -3.31 -6.55 -21.11
CA PRO A 150 -2.86 -7.31 -19.94
C PRO A 150 -1.35 -7.51 -20.10
N GLY A 151 -0.58 -6.52 -19.67
CA GLY A 151 0.86 -6.48 -19.81
C GLY A 151 1.54 -7.62 -19.04
N ALA A 152 2.77 -7.93 -19.43
CA ALA A 152 3.59 -8.92 -18.73
C ALA A 152 3.69 -8.63 -17.22
N GLY A 153 3.54 -7.37 -16.79
CA GLY A 153 3.44 -6.97 -15.39
C GLY A 153 2.29 -7.63 -14.62
N LEU A 154 1.08 -7.74 -15.20
CA LEU A 154 -0.05 -8.41 -14.55
C LEU A 154 0.21 -9.90 -14.36
N GLU A 155 0.75 -10.58 -15.38
CA GLU A 155 1.02 -12.02 -15.31
C GLU A 155 2.11 -12.36 -14.30
N LEU A 156 3.15 -11.53 -14.20
CA LEU A 156 4.19 -11.66 -13.19
C LEU A 156 3.65 -11.40 -11.78
N ALA A 157 2.79 -10.39 -11.61
CA ALA A 157 2.08 -10.17 -10.34
C ALA A 157 1.20 -11.37 -9.96
N ARG A 158 0.47 -11.94 -10.93
CA ARG A 158 -0.33 -13.17 -10.73
C ARG A 158 0.54 -14.37 -10.38
N ALA A 159 1.76 -14.47 -10.90
CA ALA A 159 2.70 -15.53 -10.54
C ALA A 159 3.09 -15.45 -9.05
N ILE A 160 3.39 -14.24 -8.55
CA ILE A 160 3.66 -14.00 -7.12
C ILE A 160 2.48 -14.45 -6.25
N VAL A 161 1.25 -14.04 -6.61
CA VAL A 161 0.04 -14.43 -5.84
C VAL A 161 -0.20 -15.94 -5.88
N ARG A 162 0.04 -16.60 -7.02
CA ARG A 162 -0.05 -18.07 -7.11
C ARG A 162 0.97 -18.74 -6.21
N ARG A 163 2.21 -18.25 -6.18
CA ARG A 163 3.25 -18.78 -5.29
C ARG A 163 2.83 -18.66 -3.83
N ALA A 164 2.30 -17.50 -3.43
CA ALA A 164 1.77 -17.26 -2.09
C ALA A 164 0.65 -18.26 -1.74
N ALA A 165 -0.30 -18.47 -2.65
CA ALA A 165 -1.40 -19.41 -2.46
C ALA A 165 -0.94 -20.88 -2.43
N MET A 166 0.07 -21.27 -3.22
CA MET A 166 0.64 -22.61 -3.16
C MET A 166 1.36 -22.88 -1.84
N ARG A 167 2.07 -21.88 -1.31
CA ARG A 167 2.77 -21.97 -0.01
C ARG A 167 1.80 -22.12 1.15
N SER A 168 0.68 -21.38 1.11
CA SER A 168 -0.36 -21.40 2.14
C SER A 168 -1.77 -21.54 1.53
N PRO A 169 -2.19 -22.76 1.13
CA PRO A 169 -3.49 -22.96 0.47
C PRO A 169 -4.71 -22.59 1.30
N GLN A 170 -4.57 -22.59 2.63
CA GLN A 170 -5.62 -22.22 3.57
C GLN A 170 -5.61 -20.72 3.93
N ALA A 171 -4.61 -19.96 3.47
CA ALA A 171 -4.51 -18.53 3.77
C ALA A 171 -5.59 -17.74 3.05
N ALA A 172 -6.41 -17.05 3.82
CA ALA A 172 -7.30 -16.01 3.30
C ALA A 172 -6.52 -14.68 3.18
N PHE A 173 -6.06 -14.38 1.97
CA PHE A 173 -5.44 -13.11 1.61
C PHE A 173 -6.46 -11.99 1.57
N LEU A 174 -6.07 -10.78 2.01
CA LEU A 174 -6.92 -9.60 1.87
C LEU A 174 -6.64 -8.95 0.52
N TYR A 175 -7.69 -8.82 -0.29
CA TYR A 175 -7.63 -8.11 -1.58
C TYR A 175 -8.33 -6.76 -1.44
N LEU A 176 -7.65 -5.70 -1.88
CA LEU A 176 -8.13 -4.34 -1.83
C LEU A 176 -8.14 -3.75 -3.23
N GLU A 177 -9.08 -2.84 -3.46
CA GLU A 177 -9.09 -1.96 -4.63
C GLU A 177 -8.93 -0.52 -4.19
N ALA A 178 -7.95 0.16 -4.75
CA ALA A 178 -7.67 1.56 -4.48
C ALA A 178 -8.21 2.45 -5.59
N SER A 179 -8.95 3.49 -5.19
CA SER A 179 -9.42 4.57 -6.06
C SER A 179 -9.05 5.93 -5.50
N GLU A 180 -8.99 6.93 -6.37
CA GLU A 180 -8.72 8.33 -6.01
C GLU A 180 -9.83 9.22 -6.60
N ALA A 181 -10.32 10.18 -5.82
CA ALA A 181 -11.41 11.05 -6.27
C ALA A 181 -10.99 11.87 -7.50
N GLY A 182 -11.83 11.87 -8.54
CA GLY A 182 -11.53 12.58 -9.80
C GLY A 182 -10.39 11.98 -10.64
N ASN A 183 -9.95 10.76 -10.34
CA ASN A 183 -8.83 10.10 -11.02
C ASN A 183 -9.27 8.72 -11.58
N PRO A 184 -9.07 8.44 -12.88
CA PRO A 184 -9.41 7.14 -13.47
C PRO A 184 -8.49 6.00 -13.00
N ARG A 185 -7.48 6.29 -12.17
CA ARG A 185 -6.58 5.30 -11.57
C ARG A 185 -7.36 4.14 -10.96
N ARG A 186 -6.98 2.93 -11.35
CA ARG A 186 -7.41 1.68 -10.73
C ARG A 186 -6.19 0.86 -10.37
N SER A 187 -6.06 0.51 -9.10
CA SER A 187 -5.02 -0.37 -8.64
C SER A 187 -5.54 -1.34 -7.59
N PHE A 188 -4.93 -2.51 -7.53
CA PHE A 188 -5.19 -3.47 -6.48
C PHE A 188 -4.06 -3.45 -5.45
N ASP A 189 -4.36 -3.95 -4.26
CA ASP A 189 -3.37 -4.31 -3.25
C ASP A 189 -3.74 -5.68 -2.64
N ILE A 190 -2.74 -6.49 -2.33
CA ILE A 190 -2.94 -7.81 -1.73
C ILE A 190 -2.01 -7.93 -0.54
N ASN A 191 -2.60 -8.17 0.63
CA ASN A 191 -1.88 -8.55 1.83
C ASN A 191 -1.50 -10.04 1.75
N LEU A 192 -0.20 -10.30 1.73
CA LEU A 192 0.43 -11.61 1.55
C LEU A 192 1.14 -12.12 2.81
N TYR A 193 1.07 -11.42 3.95
CA TYR A 193 1.71 -11.85 5.20
C TYR A 193 1.42 -13.31 5.57
N LYS A 194 0.17 -13.76 5.40
CA LYS A 194 -0.25 -15.15 5.71
C LYS A 194 0.38 -16.22 4.80
N SER A 195 1.04 -15.82 3.72
CA SER A 195 1.81 -16.75 2.89
C SER A 195 3.11 -17.18 3.55
N GLY A 196 3.64 -16.38 4.49
CA GLY A 196 4.96 -16.59 5.07
C GLY A 196 6.11 -16.49 4.06
N LEU A 197 5.86 -15.97 2.86
CA LEU A 197 6.90 -15.73 1.87
C LEU A 197 7.80 -14.56 2.30
N ARG A 198 9.06 -14.64 1.90
CA ARG A 198 10.02 -13.54 1.91
C ARG A 198 10.11 -12.90 0.53
N VAL A 199 10.59 -11.65 0.48
CA VAL A 199 10.78 -10.92 -0.79
C VAL A 199 11.74 -11.67 -1.73
N GLY A 200 12.81 -12.26 -1.20
CA GLY A 200 13.80 -13.00 -1.99
C GLY A 200 13.26 -14.28 -2.64
N GLU A 201 12.18 -14.86 -2.09
CA GLU A 201 11.56 -16.07 -2.63
C GLU A 201 10.78 -15.83 -3.93
N VAL A 202 10.52 -14.56 -4.26
CA VAL A 202 9.89 -14.12 -5.53
C VAL A 202 10.88 -13.37 -6.43
N ALA A 203 12.20 -13.50 -6.18
CA ALA A 203 13.23 -12.75 -6.90
C ALA A 203 13.19 -12.97 -8.43
N ALA A 204 12.85 -14.16 -8.90
CA ALA A 204 12.77 -14.45 -10.34
C ALA A 204 11.66 -13.62 -11.03
N GLU A 205 10.49 -13.55 -10.40
CA GLU A 205 9.38 -12.72 -10.86
C GLU A 205 9.74 -11.23 -10.79
N LEU A 206 10.41 -10.80 -9.71
CA LEU A 206 10.84 -9.41 -9.53
C LEU A 206 11.89 -8.95 -10.55
N ARG A 207 12.87 -9.81 -10.89
CA ARG A 207 13.83 -9.55 -11.98
C ARG A 207 13.15 -9.44 -13.34
N SER A 208 12.16 -10.31 -13.59
CA SER A 208 11.40 -10.29 -14.85
C SER A 208 10.54 -9.03 -14.94
N LEU A 209 9.98 -8.57 -13.81
CA LEU A 209 9.28 -7.29 -13.72
C LEU A 209 10.24 -6.12 -13.97
N ALA A 210 11.43 -6.15 -13.37
CA ALA A 210 12.44 -5.13 -13.62
C ALA A 210 12.81 -5.03 -15.10
N GLN A 211 12.99 -6.16 -15.79
CA GLN A 211 13.21 -6.19 -17.24
C GLN A 211 12.01 -5.60 -18.02
N HIS A 212 10.77 -5.98 -17.67
CA HIS A 212 9.55 -5.44 -18.28
C HIS A 212 9.48 -3.91 -18.15
N PHE A 213 9.80 -3.38 -16.98
CA PHE A 213 9.82 -1.95 -16.72
C PHE A 213 11.08 -1.24 -17.22
N GLY A 214 12.06 -1.94 -17.81
CA GLY A 214 13.32 -1.34 -18.28
C GLY A 214 14.20 -0.81 -17.14
N ILE A 215 14.11 -1.42 -15.96
CA ILE A 215 14.92 -1.10 -14.78
C ILE A 215 16.29 -1.79 -14.90
N ALA A 216 17.36 -1.10 -14.52
CA ALA A 216 18.70 -1.66 -14.56
C ALA A 216 18.81 -2.89 -13.63
N ALA A 217 19.50 -3.94 -14.08
CA ALA A 217 19.65 -5.17 -13.30
C ALA A 217 20.29 -4.90 -11.93
N GLY A 218 21.30 -4.03 -11.85
CA GLY A 218 21.93 -3.66 -10.58
C GLY A 218 20.95 -3.05 -9.57
N ASP A 219 19.98 -2.26 -10.05
CA ASP A 219 19.01 -1.58 -9.19
C ASP A 219 18.07 -2.56 -8.49
N ILE A 220 17.62 -3.60 -9.21
CA ILE A 220 16.74 -4.62 -8.62
C ILE A 220 17.53 -5.58 -7.72
N GLU A 221 18.76 -5.93 -8.08
CA GLU A 221 19.59 -6.78 -7.21
C GLU A 221 19.90 -6.09 -5.87
N GLU A 222 20.13 -4.78 -5.86
CA GLU A 222 20.34 -4.01 -4.62
C GLU A 222 19.11 -4.09 -3.70
N GLN A 223 17.89 -3.94 -4.26
CA GLN A 223 16.66 -4.08 -3.48
C GLN A 223 16.45 -5.52 -2.97
N LEU A 224 16.75 -6.52 -3.79
CA LEU A 224 16.68 -7.92 -3.38
C LEU A 224 17.69 -8.25 -2.28
N GLN A 225 18.89 -7.65 -2.33
CA GLN A 225 19.89 -7.80 -1.27
C GLN A 225 19.43 -7.14 0.04
N GLN A 226 18.81 -5.96 -0.06
CA GLN A 226 18.38 -5.20 1.12
C GLN A 226 17.14 -5.80 1.80
N LEU A 227 16.15 -6.22 1.02
CA LEU A 227 14.82 -6.60 1.50
C LEU A 227 14.54 -8.10 1.39
N GLY A 228 15.44 -8.87 0.74
CA GLY A 228 15.19 -10.26 0.37
C GLY A 228 14.83 -11.19 1.52
N GLU A 229 15.42 -10.96 2.70
CA GLU A 229 15.17 -11.78 3.90
C GLU A 229 13.93 -11.38 4.69
N LEU A 230 13.33 -10.23 4.36
CA LEU A 230 12.16 -9.71 5.04
C LEU A 230 10.88 -10.37 4.53
N ALA A 231 9.86 -10.39 5.39
CA ALA A 231 8.55 -10.91 5.04
C ALA A 231 7.93 -10.08 3.90
N LEU A 232 7.41 -10.76 2.89
CA LEU A 232 6.63 -10.15 1.81
C LEU A 232 5.24 -9.79 2.35
N GLY A 233 5.09 -8.53 2.74
CA GLY A 233 3.85 -8.02 3.33
C GLY A 233 2.78 -7.85 2.28
N HIS A 234 3.05 -7.03 1.26
CA HIS A 234 2.06 -6.69 0.24
C HIS A 234 2.65 -6.65 -1.16
N ILE A 235 1.79 -6.85 -2.16
CA ILE A 235 2.01 -6.33 -3.50
C ILE A 235 0.85 -5.44 -3.91
N SER A 236 1.14 -4.31 -4.54
CA SER A 236 0.12 -3.48 -5.21
C SER A 236 0.46 -3.31 -6.68
N GLY A 237 -0.54 -3.29 -7.56
CA GLY A 237 -0.31 -3.07 -8.99
C GLY A 237 -1.51 -2.48 -9.71
N GLY A 238 -1.30 -2.13 -10.97
CA GLY A 238 -2.32 -1.54 -11.84
C GLY A 238 -1.73 -0.36 -12.62
N CYS A 239 -2.61 0.55 -13.04
CA CYS A 239 -2.21 1.72 -13.80
C CYS A 239 -2.33 3.02 -12.99
N ASP A 240 -1.39 3.93 -13.20
CA ASP A 240 -1.42 5.25 -12.59
C ASP A 240 -2.37 6.22 -13.31
N ARG A 241 -2.35 7.50 -12.90
CA ARG A 241 -3.19 8.56 -13.47
C ARG A 241 -2.95 8.82 -14.97
N ARG A 242 -1.80 8.42 -15.50
CA ARG A 242 -1.41 8.54 -16.92
C ARG A 242 -1.66 7.24 -17.68
N GLY A 243 -2.20 6.21 -17.03
CA GLY A 243 -2.39 4.89 -17.61
C GLY A 243 -1.12 4.04 -17.60
N ALA A 244 -0.02 4.51 -17.02
CA ALA A 244 1.23 3.76 -16.97
C ALA A 244 1.17 2.66 -15.92
N GLU A 245 1.61 1.46 -16.28
CA GLU A 245 1.68 0.33 -15.36
C GLU A 245 2.68 0.58 -14.23
N PHE A 246 2.38 0.01 -13.06
CA PHE A 246 3.33 -0.06 -11.96
C PHE A 246 3.11 -1.33 -11.13
N LEU A 247 4.14 -1.72 -10.40
CA LEU A 247 4.03 -2.68 -9.31
C LEU A 247 4.81 -2.19 -8.09
N SER A 248 4.23 -2.30 -6.91
CA SER A 248 4.85 -2.03 -5.62
C SER A 248 5.00 -3.32 -4.83
N VAL A 249 6.13 -3.47 -4.13
CA VAL A 249 6.42 -4.56 -3.21
C VAL A 249 6.69 -3.95 -1.85
N TYR A 250 6.05 -4.48 -0.81
CA TYR A 250 6.18 -4.01 0.56
C TYR A 250 6.75 -5.12 1.43
N ALA A 251 7.75 -4.77 2.21
CA ALA A 251 8.49 -5.64 3.10
C ALA A 251 8.35 -5.14 4.54
N GLU A 252 8.06 -6.05 5.45
CA GLU A 252 7.96 -5.73 6.87
C GLU A 252 9.33 -5.55 7.50
N ILE A 253 9.52 -4.43 8.18
CA ILE A 253 10.69 -4.17 9.02
C ILE A 253 10.36 -4.45 10.48
N ALA A 254 9.17 -4.00 10.91
CA ALA A 254 8.63 -4.27 12.23
C ALA A 254 7.10 -4.31 12.16
N PRO A 255 6.45 -5.30 12.80
CA PRO A 255 4.99 -5.37 12.83
C PRO A 255 4.41 -4.19 13.61
N LEU A 256 3.17 -3.81 13.27
CA LEU A 256 2.40 -2.88 14.08
C LEU A 256 2.16 -3.48 15.47
N PRO A 257 2.55 -2.79 16.56
CA PRO A 257 2.24 -3.28 17.90
C PRO A 257 0.73 -3.43 18.09
N ASP A 258 0.33 -4.49 18.80
CA ASP A 258 -1.05 -4.65 19.23
C ASP A 258 -1.49 -3.47 20.11
N ALA A 259 -2.76 -3.10 20.03
CA ALA A 259 -3.33 -2.16 21.00
C ALA A 259 -3.30 -2.82 22.39
N ALA A 260 -2.69 -2.12 23.36
CA ALA A 260 -2.67 -2.53 24.76
C ALA A 260 -4.07 -2.57 25.38
#